data_AF-X1AT50-F1
#
_entry.id   AF-X1AT50-F1
#
_cell.length_a   1.000
_cell.length_b   1.000
_cell.length_c   1.000
_cell.angle_alpha   90.00
_cell.angle_beta   90.00
_cell.angle_gamma   90.00
#
_symmetry.space_group_name_H-M   'P 1'
#
loop_
_entity.id
_entity.type
_entity.pdbx_description
1 polymer ?
#
loop_
_entity_poly.entity_id
_entity_poly.type
_entity_poly.pdbx_seq_one_letter_code
_entity_poly.pdbx_strand_id
1 'polypeptide(L)'
;ENWGALERKYGFFHVVDIEKVKHAAFKQLSTKYSEIESETLIDAINGITTHQLDPYKKIEAERWILGKLMDAKELSILNLSHDLHKGKNAYIMLRLLIENSKLGTILFIDDFEKIISIAKPQDKTPEEVFDPSWLYGSEMSPNDVASDKIFTKILQLQRIKGLRIIITLKSIDSLDQIKRKYQEFDSELLSLIKEPLYLKDFSEDDIFEFYRNTMSTFYDVIECNEFTQTFENPYFPLNKLILKNIFERTQGNPRAMIKILIKIFNELIDDEENLDLILKKYENLDN
;
A
#
# COMPACT_ATOMS: atom_id res chain seq x y z
N GLU A 1 7.27 0.28 -29.60
CA GLU A 1 8.55 0.08 -30.31
C GLU A 1 8.93 -1.40 -30.41
N ASN A 2 9.10 -2.11 -29.29
CA ASN A 2 9.56 -3.51 -29.26
C ASN A 2 8.71 -4.50 -30.08
N TRP A 3 7.41 -4.27 -30.23
CA TRP A 3 6.50 -5.14 -31.01
C TRP A 3 6.41 -4.78 -32.50
N GLY A 4 7.24 -3.86 -33.00
CA GLY A 4 7.28 -3.49 -34.42
C GLY A 4 6.26 -2.44 -34.86
N ALA A 5 5.52 -1.83 -33.94
CA ALA A 5 4.50 -0.82 -34.25
C ALA A 5 5.03 0.48 -34.89
N LEU A 6 6.34 0.71 -34.87
CA LEU A 6 6.99 1.90 -35.44
C LEU A 6 7.99 1.53 -36.56
N GLU A 7 7.83 0.37 -37.19
CA GLU A 7 8.65 -0.03 -38.33
C GLU A 7 8.55 1.01 -39.47
N ARG A 8 9.69 1.62 -39.82
CA ARG A 8 9.81 2.52 -40.97
C ARG A 8 10.20 1.71 -42.19
N LYS A 9 9.42 1.81 -43.26
CA LYS A 9 9.79 1.28 -44.59
C LYS A 9 10.08 2.47 -45.50
N TYR A 10 11.30 2.56 -46.02
CA TYR A 10 11.75 3.67 -46.88
C TYR A 10 11.61 5.08 -46.27
N GLY A 11 11.78 5.22 -44.95
CA GLY A 11 11.76 6.53 -44.28
C GLY A 11 10.37 7.09 -43.94
N PHE A 12 9.28 6.43 -44.36
CA PHE A 12 7.90 6.80 -44.01
C PHE A 12 7.30 5.81 -43.01
N PHE A 13 6.41 6.31 -42.14
CA PHE A 13 5.58 5.46 -41.27
C PHE A 13 4.43 4.89 -42.11
N HIS A 14 4.34 3.56 -42.20
CA HIS A 14 3.21 2.89 -42.82
C HIS A 14 2.01 2.87 -41.86
N VAL A 15 0.78 2.78 -42.38
CA VAL A 15 -0.37 2.30 -41.61
C VAL A 15 0.03 0.99 -40.93
N VAL A 16 0.03 0.97 -39.59
CA VAL A 16 0.56 -0.14 -38.80
C VAL A 16 -0.32 -1.37 -38.99
N ASP A 17 0.28 -2.49 -39.40
CA ASP A 17 -0.40 -3.79 -39.43
C ASP A 17 -0.54 -4.31 -37.99
N ILE A 18 -1.72 -4.06 -37.42
CA ILE A 18 -2.05 -4.43 -36.03
C ILE A 18 -1.88 -5.94 -35.82
N GLU A 19 -2.25 -6.78 -36.81
CA GLU A 19 -2.16 -8.23 -36.67
C GLU A 19 -0.71 -8.71 -36.67
N LYS A 20 0.15 -8.10 -37.49
CA LYS A 20 1.60 -8.34 -37.44
C LYS A 20 2.18 -7.97 -36.07
N VAL A 21 1.78 -6.82 -35.51
CA VAL A 21 2.23 -6.37 -34.18
C VAL A 21 1.77 -7.34 -33.08
N LYS A 22 0.51 -7.80 -33.13
CA LYS A 22 -0.02 -8.79 -32.18
C LYS A 22 0.76 -10.11 -32.23
N HIS A 23 1.06 -10.62 -33.43
CA HIS A 23 1.85 -11.85 -33.59
C HIS A 23 3.27 -11.70 -33.03
N ALA A 24 3.93 -10.57 -33.30
CA ALA A 24 5.26 -10.29 -32.76
C ALA A 24 5.24 -10.19 -31.23
N ALA A 25 4.25 -9.48 -30.67
CA ALA A 25 4.02 -9.37 -29.23
C ALA A 25 3.80 -10.75 -28.60
N PHE A 26 2.94 -11.58 -29.19
CA PHE A 26 2.64 -12.92 -28.68
C PHE A 26 3.88 -13.81 -28.67
N LYS A 27 4.66 -13.83 -29.75
CA LYS A 27 5.91 -14.62 -29.81
C LYS A 27 6.90 -14.21 -28.72
N GLN A 28 7.04 -12.91 -28.49
CA GLN A 28 7.95 -12.38 -27.47
C GLN A 28 7.44 -12.70 -26.05
N LEU A 29 6.17 -12.42 -25.78
CA LEU A 29 5.59 -12.56 -24.45
C LEU A 29 5.36 -14.03 -24.04
N SER A 30 4.94 -14.89 -24.96
CA SER A 30 4.78 -16.34 -24.69
C SER A 30 6.09 -17.01 -24.30
N THR A 31 7.21 -16.55 -24.86
CA THR A 31 8.55 -17.03 -24.48
C THR A 31 8.95 -16.52 -23.10
N LYS A 32 8.63 -15.26 -22.78
CA LYS A 32 9.00 -14.63 -21.50
C LYS A 32 8.13 -15.08 -20.33
N TYR A 33 6.86 -15.39 -20.58
CA TYR A 33 5.85 -15.74 -19.59
C TYR A 33 5.21 -17.10 -19.92
N SER A 34 6.05 -18.13 -20.09
CA SER A 34 5.64 -19.47 -20.50
C SER A 34 4.67 -20.16 -19.53
N GLU A 35 4.64 -19.71 -18.28
CA GLU A 35 3.76 -20.19 -17.22
C GLU A 35 2.33 -19.63 -17.31
N ILE A 36 2.09 -18.63 -18.17
CA ILE A 36 0.80 -17.97 -18.32
C ILE A 36 0.03 -18.58 -19.49
N GLU A 37 -1.27 -18.77 -19.28
CA GLU A 37 -2.19 -19.26 -20.32
C GLU A 37 -2.18 -18.35 -21.54
N SER A 38 -2.11 -18.95 -22.73
CA SER A 38 -2.05 -18.21 -23.99
C SER A 38 -3.24 -17.27 -24.17
N GLU A 39 -4.42 -17.67 -23.72
CA GLU A 39 -5.64 -16.84 -23.76
C GLU A 39 -5.46 -15.53 -22.98
N THR A 40 -4.95 -15.61 -21.75
CA THR A 40 -4.69 -14.42 -20.91
C THR A 40 -3.65 -13.49 -21.53
N LEU A 41 -2.62 -14.04 -22.19
CA LEU A 41 -1.65 -13.23 -22.92
C LEU A 41 -2.28 -12.55 -24.15
N ILE A 42 -3.12 -13.26 -24.89
CA ILE A 42 -3.83 -12.72 -26.04
C ILE A 42 -4.74 -11.57 -25.61
N ASP A 43 -5.49 -11.73 -24.51
CA ASP A 43 -6.33 -10.67 -23.96
C ASP A 43 -5.50 -9.40 -23.66
N ALA A 44 -4.38 -9.54 -22.95
CA ALA A 44 -3.49 -8.42 -22.65
C ALA A 44 -2.92 -7.75 -23.89
N ILE A 45 -2.47 -8.53 -24.87
CA ILE A 45 -1.91 -8.02 -26.13
C ILE A 45 -3.00 -7.27 -26.91
N ASN A 46 -4.20 -7.85 -27.03
CA ASN A 46 -5.31 -7.24 -27.75
C ASN A 46 -5.75 -5.93 -27.10
N GLY A 47 -5.89 -5.89 -25.77
CA GLY A 47 -6.24 -4.66 -25.05
C GLY A 47 -5.20 -3.55 -25.26
N ILE A 48 -3.91 -3.86 -25.10
CA ILE A 48 -2.82 -2.88 -25.25
C ILE A 48 -2.70 -2.41 -26.71
N THR A 49 -2.66 -3.34 -27.68
CA THR A 49 -2.47 -3.00 -29.09
C THR A 49 -3.65 -2.22 -29.64
N THR A 50 -4.89 -2.60 -29.28
CA THR A 50 -6.10 -1.88 -29.69
C THR A 50 -6.09 -0.46 -29.14
N HIS A 51 -5.81 -0.28 -27.85
CA HIS A 51 -5.72 1.06 -27.25
C HIS A 51 -4.67 1.97 -27.92
N GLN A 52 -3.52 1.41 -28.29
CA GLN A 52 -2.41 2.19 -28.83
C GLN A 52 -2.51 2.44 -30.35
N LEU A 53 -3.12 1.51 -31.10
CA LEU A 53 -3.02 1.49 -32.58
C LEU A 53 -4.38 1.61 -33.29
N ASP A 54 -5.49 1.26 -32.64
CA ASP A 54 -6.82 1.34 -33.24
C ASP A 54 -7.59 2.57 -32.71
N PRO A 55 -7.69 3.67 -33.47
CA PRO A 55 -8.37 4.87 -33.01
C PRO A 55 -9.89 4.68 -32.85
N TYR A 56 -10.50 3.69 -33.51
CA TYR A 56 -11.94 3.48 -33.47
C TYR A 56 -12.40 2.71 -32.24
N LYS A 57 -11.56 1.79 -31.74
CA LYS A 57 -11.83 0.96 -30.56
C LYS A 57 -11.07 1.43 -29.31
N LYS A 58 -10.41 2.58 -29.40
CA LYS A 58 -9.53 3.10 -28.35
C LYS A 58 -10.27 3.31 -27.03
N ILE A 59 -11.50 3.83 -27.08
CA ILE A 59 -12.28 4.17 -25.89
C ILE A 59 -12.66 2.90 -25.13
N GLU A 60 -13.13 1.87 -25.84
CA GLU A 60 -13.47 0.58 -25.26
C GLU A 60 -12.23 -0.11 -24.68
N ALA A 61 -11.10 -0.05 -25.39
CA ALA A 61 -9.84 -0.61 -24.92
C ALA A 61 -9.29 0.14 -23.69
N GLU A 62 -9.42 1.47 -23.64
CA GLU A 62 -9.06 2.28 -22.47
C GLU A 62 -9.90 1.88 -21.25
N ARG A 63 -11.21 1.70 -21.43
CA ARG A 63 -12.10 1.22 -20.37
C ARG A 63 -11.66 -0.14 -19.82
N TRP A 64 -11.27 -1.06 -20.69
CA TRP A 64 -10.74 -2.37 -20.26
C TRP A 64 -9.42 -2.24 -19.50
N ILE A 65 -8.47 -1.43 -19.99
CA ILE A 65 -7.19 -1.18 -19.30
C ILE A 65 -7.40 -0.57 -17.91
N LEU A 66 -8.38 0.31 -17.76
CA LEU A 66 -8.77 0.92 -16.49
C LEU A 66 -9.57 -0.03 -15.58
N GLY A 67 -9.80 -1.28 -15.99
CA GLY A 67 -10.49 -2.29 -15.18
C GLY A 67 -11.98 -2.04 -15.01
N LYS A 68 -12.62 -1.30 -15.93
CA LYS A 68 -14.08 -1.19 -15.90
C LYS A 68 -14.72 -2.53 -16.25
N LEU A 69 -15.89 -2.79 -15.67
CA LEU A 69 -16.71 -3.95 -16.04
C LEU A 69 -17.07 -3.83 -17.53
N MET A 70 -16.83 -4.92 -18.27
CA MET A 70 -17.09 -4.99 -19.71
C MET A 70 -18.25 -5.95 -19.96
N ASP A 71 -19.16 -5.57 -20.85
CA ASP A 71 -20.18 -6.50 -21.32
C ASP A 71 -19.63 -7.46 -22.40
N ALA A 72 -20.38 -8.51 -22.71
CA ALA A 72 -19.97 -9.51 -23.70
C ALA A 72 -19.78 -8.92 -25.11
N LYS A 73 -20.51 -7.84 -25.45
CA LYS A 73 -20.41 -7.18 -26.75
C LYS A 73 -19.12 -6.38 -26.83
N GLU A 74 -18.76 -5.64 -25.79
CA GLU A 74 -17.53 -4.87 -25.68
C GLU A 74 -16.31 -5.80 -25.71
N LEU A 75 -16.33 -6.91 -24.98
CA LEU A 75 -15.29 -7.93 -25.03
C LEU A 75 -15.13 -8.52 -26.43
N SER A 76 -16.24 -8.84 -27.10
CA SER A 76 -16.22 -9.34 -28.48
C SER A 76 -15.66 -8.31 -29.47
N ILE A 77 -16.01 -7.02 -29.33
CA ILE A 77 -15.48 -5.93 -30.17
C ILE A 77 -13.96 -5.84 -30.06
N LEU A 78 -13.42 -6.04 -28.87
CA LEU A 78 -11.99 -5.98 -28.57
C LEU A 78 -11.25 -7.31 -28.83
N ASN A 79 -11.94 -8.36 -29.25
CA ASN A 79 -11.42 -9.73 -29.33
C ASN A 79 -10.79 -10.20 -28.00
N LEU A 80 -11.50 -9.97 -26.90
CA LEU A 80 -11.09 -10.37 -25.55
C LEU A 80 -12.02 -11.46 -25.05
N SER A 81 -11.47 -12.47 -24.38
CA SER A 81 -12.26 -13.49 -23.70
C SER A 81 -12.70 -13.04 -22.32
N HIS A 82 -11.84 -12.33 -21.59
CA HIS A 82 -12.11 -11.94 -20.20
C HIS A 82 -11.69 -10.49 -19.90
N ASP A 83 -12.41 -9.88 -18.96
CA ASP A 83 -12.03 -8.59 -18.40
C ASP A 83 -10.96 -8.72 -17.28
N LEU A 84 -10.57 -7.60 -16.68
CA LEU A 84 -9.59 -7.59 -15.60
C LEU A 84 -10.14 -8.07 -14.26
N HIS A 85 -11.42 -8.41 -14.12
CA HIS A 85 -11.92 -9.06 -12.91
C HIS A 85 -11.43 -10.50 -12.81
N LYS A 86 -11.07 -11.12 -13.94
CA LYS A 86 -10.37 -12.41 -13.93
C LYS A 86 -8.95 -12.21 -13.39
N GLY A 87 -8.66 -12.79 -12.22
CA GLY A 87 -7.40 -12.57 -11.51
C GLY A 87 -6.12 -12.83 -12.33
N LYS A 88 -6.15 -13.78 -13.28
CA LYS A 88 -5.02 -14.04 -14.19
C LYS A 88 -4.78 -12.85 -15.15
N ASN A 89 -5.84 -12.26 -15.69
CA ASN A 89 -5.77 -11.10 -16.58
C ASN A 89 -5.29 -9.85 -15.81
N ALA A 90 -5.80 -9.63 -14.60
CA ALA A 90 -5.28 -8.57 -13.73
C ALA A 90 -3.79 -8.73 -13.44
N TYR A 91 -3.36 -9.94 -13.07
CA TYR A 91 -1.97 -10.24 -12.73
C TYR A 91 -1.03 -9.98 -13.91
N ILE A 92 -1.35 -10.49 -15.12
CA ILE A 92 -0.48 -10.28 -16.28
C ILE A 92 -0.41 -8.81 -16.67
N MET A 93 -1.52 -8.08 -16.59
CA MET A 93 -1.54 -6.66 -16.89
C MET A 93 -0.70 -5.86 -15.90
N LEU A 94 -0.85 -6.12 -14.61
CA LEU A 94 -0.04 -5.50 -13.58
C LEU A 94 1.46 -5.81 -13.79
N ARG A 95 1.79 -7.07 -14.08
CA ARG A 95 3.17 -7.49 -14.35
C ARG A 95 3.75 -6.78 -15.58
N LEU A 96 3.01 -6.71 -16.68
CA LEU A 96 3.42 -6.00 -17.89
C LEU A 96 3.65 -4.51 -17.61
N LEU A 97 2.77 -3.87 -16.86
CA LEU A 97 2.91 -2.45 -16.52
C LEU A 97 4.15 -2.19 -15.67
N ILE A 98 4.37 -2.99 -14.62
CA ILE A 98 5.51 -2.82 -13.71
C ILE A 98 6.83 -3.14 -14.40
N GLU A 99 6.93 -4.27 -15.11
CA GLU A 99 8.18 -4.69 -15.74
C GLU A 99 8.62 -3.79 -16.90
N ASN A 100 7.69 -3.03 -17.48
CA ASN A 100 7.97 -2.04 -18.54
C ASN A 100 7.93 -0.59 -18.03
N SER A 101 7.69 -0.37 -16.74
CA SER A 101 7.79 0.96 -16.14
C SER A 101 9.26 1.39 -16.07
N LYS A 102 9.53 2.64 -16.44
CA LYS A 102 10.88 3.24 -16.28
C LYS A 102 11.23 3.50 -14.82
N LEU A 103 10.21 3.71 -13.99
CA LEU A 103 10.34 3.94 -12.57
C LEU A 103 10.06 2.62 -11.84
N GLY A 104 10.81 2.33 -10.77
CA GLY A 104 10.51 1.20 -9.91
C GLY A 104 9.14 1.38 -9.24
N THR A 105 8.40 0.29 -9.04
CA THR A 105 7.09 0.32 -8.38
C THR A 105 7.24 -0.13 -6.94
N ILE A 106 6.62 0.60 -6.01
CA ILE A 106 6.54 0.23 -4.60
C ILE A 106 5.09 -0.09 -4.26
N LEU A 107 4.86 -1.28 -3.71
CA LEU A 107 3.61 -1.64 -3.05
C LEU A 107 3.83 -1.57 -1.54
N PHE A 108 3.13 -0.64 -0.89
CA PHE A 108 3.15 -0.51 0.57
C PHE A 108 1.92 -1.18 1.16
N ILE A 109 2.12 -2.06 2.14
CA ILE A 109 1.04 -2.77 2.84
C ILE A 109 1.18 -2.50 4.33
N ASP A 110 0.20 -1.81 4.89
CA ASP A 110 0.16 -1.51 6.32
C ASP A 110 -0.48 -2.66 7.12
N ASP A 111 -0.02 -2.88 8.36
CA ASP A 111 -0.49 -3.93 9.27
C ASP A 111 -0.55 -5.31 8.60
N PHE A 112 0.55 -5.73 7.94
CA PHE A 112 0.57 -6.93 7.11
C PHE A 112 0.21 -8.21 7.88
N GLU A 113 0.51 -8.26 9.17
CA GLU A 113 0.11 -9.35 10.04
C GLU A 113 -1.40 -9.54 10.08
N LYS A 114 -2.23 -8.48 9.99
CA LYS A 114 -3.70 -8.64 9.99
C LYS A 114 -4.20 -9.43 8.78
N ILE A 115 -3.55 -9.23 7.64
CA ILE A 115 -3.89 -9.93 6.39
C ILE A 115 -3.60 -11.42 6.54
N ILE A 116 -2.54 -11.75 7.28
CA ILE A 116 -2.15 -13.14 7.54
C ILE A 116 -2.92 -13.72 8.74
N SER A 117 -3.24 -12.89 9.74
CA SER A 117 -3.83 -13.22 11.03
C SER A 117 -5.35 -13.10 11.06
N ILE A 118 -6.02 -13.13 9.90
CA ILE A 118 -7.43 -13.59 9.81
C ILE A 118 -7.61 -14.95 10.55
N ALA A 119 -6.50 -15.63 10.85
CA ALA A 119 -6.31 -16.86 11.60
C ALA A 119 -6.56 -16.87 13.14
N LYS A 120 -6.88 -15.78 13.86
CA LYS A 120 -7.41 -15.90 15.26
C LYS A 120 -8.41 -14.77 15.60
N PRO A 121 -9.70 -15.06 15.81
CA PRO A 121 -10.65 -14.05 16.26
C PRO A 121 -10.35 -13.70 17.71
N GLN A 122 -9.74 -12.55 17.96
CA GLN A 122 -9.85 -11.89 19.26
C GLN A 122 -10.55 -10.54 19.22
N ASP A 123 -10.82 -9.97 18.05
CA ASP A 123 -11.60 -8.74 17.96
C ASP A 123 -12.98 -8.99 17.33
N LYS A 124 -13.99 -8.56 18.09
CA LYS A 124 -15.41 -8.67 17.79
C LYS A 124 -15.69 -7.98 16.45
N THR A 125 -16.38 -8.74 15.59
CA THR A 125 -16.89 -8.43 14.25
C THR A 125 -15.87 -8.37 13.10
N PRO A 126 -15.42 -9.53 12.58
CA PRO A 126 -15.16 -9.68 11.16
C PRO A 126 -16.36 -10.36 10.47
N GLU A 127 -16.70 -9.91 9.27
CA GLU A 127 -17.68 -10.57 8.40
C GLU A 127 -17.32 -12.06 8.26
N GLU A 128 -18.26 -12.94 8.62
CA GLU A 128 -18.07 -14.38 8.55
C GLU A 128 -17.93 -14.81 7.09
N VAL A 129 -16.73 -15.27 6.70
CA VAL A 129 -16.52 -15.92 5.40
C VAL A 129 -17.17 -17.30 5.48
N PHE A 130 -18.31 -17.47 4.82
CA PHE A 130 -19.02 -18.75 4.78
C PHE A 130 -18.40 -19.67 3.72
N ASP A 131 -17.78 -20.77 4.14
CA ASP A 131 -17.36 -21.87 3.26
C ASP A 131 -18.10 -23.16 3.66
N PRO A 132 -18.99 -23.70 2.81
CA PRO A 132 -19.77 -24.89 3.13
C PRO A 132 -18.93 -26.17 3.27
N SER A 133 -17.67 -26.17 2.80
CA SER A 133 -16.77 -27.34 2.95
C SER A 133 -16.34 -27.59 4.40
N TRP A 134 -16.35 -26.56 5.26
CA TRP A 134 -16.12 -26.68 6.71
C TRP A 134 -17.15 -27.56 7.41
N LEU A 135 -18.40 -27.56 6.95
CA LEU A 135 -19.48 -28.37 7.52
C LEU A 135 -19.26 -29.89 7.32
N TYR A 136 -18.32 -30.26 6.44
CA TYR A 136 -18.00 -31.65 6.11
C TYR A 136 -16.69 -32.15 6.72
N GLY A 137 -16.13 -31.44 7.71
CA GLY A 137 -15.02 -31.94 8.53
C GLY A 137 -13.61 -31.56 8.05
N SER A 138 -13.44 -30.45 7.33
CA SER A 138 -12.10 -29.91 7.08
C SER A 138 -11.51 -29.31 8.36
N GLU A 139 -10.26 -29.68 8.70
CA GLU A 139 -9.56 -29.16 9.89
C GLU A 139 -9.18 -27.65 9.78
N MET A 140 -9.20 -27.07 8.57
CA MET A 140 -8.82 -25.68 8.30
C MET A 140 -10.02 -24.75 8.22
N SER A 141 -9.91 -23.53 8.77
CA SER A 141 -11.02 -22.57 8.73
C SER A 141 -11.22 -21.86 7.40
N PRO A 142 -12.47 -21.45 7.07
CA PRO A 142 -12.73 -20.62 5.89
C PRO A 142 -11.82 -19.38 5.83
N ASN A 143 -11.54 -18.84 7.02
CA ASN A 143 -10.67 -17.73 7.28
C ASN A 143 -9.18 -18.05 6.99
N ASP A 144 -8.72 -19.24 7.37
CA ASP A 144 -7.37 -19.72 7.04
C ASP A 144 -7.21 -19.91 5.53
N VAL A 145 -8.21 -20.52 4.88
CA VAL A 145 -8.22 -20.72 3.42
C VAL A 145 -8.20 -19.38 2.68
N ALA A 146 -8.95 -18.38 3.17
CA ALA A 146 -8.94 -17.02 2.60
C ALA A 146 -7.57 -16.33 2.79
N SER A 147 -6.99 -16.42 3.98
CA SER A 147 -5.65 -15.89 4.29
C SER A 147 -4.58 -16.51 3.39
N ASP A 148 -4.60 -17.82 3.20
CA ASP A 148 -3.64 -18.53 2.34
C ASP A 148 -3.77 -18.15 0.87
N LYS A 149 -5.00 -17.94 0.38
CA LYS A 149 -5.24 -17.42 -0.97
C LYS A 149 -4.65 -16.03 -1.14
N ILE A 150 -4.82 -15.13 -0.16
CA ILE A 150 -4.26 -13.78 -0.23
C ILE A 150 -2.73 -13.84 -0.16
N PHE A 151 -2.18 -14.60 0.77
CA PHE A 151 -0.75 -14.80 0.93
C PHE A 151 -0.10 -15.32 -0.36
N THR A 152 -0.70 -16.34 -0.98
CA THR A 152 -0.25 -16.89 -2.27
C THR A 152 -0.21 -15.84 -3.37
N LYS A 153 -1.23 -14.96 -3.44
CA LYS A 153 -1.23 -13.84 -4.40
C LYS A 153 -0.08 -12.87 -4.14
N ILE A 154 0.23 -12.57 -2.88
CA ILE A 154 1.34 -11.68 -2.52
C ILE A 154 2.69 -12.30 -2.90
N LEU A 155 2.86 -13.61 -2.69
CA LEU A 155 4.04 -14.34 -3.17
C LEU A 155 4.15 -14.31 -4.70
N GLN A 156 3.03 -14.39 -5.44
CA GLN A 156 3.05 -14.23 -6.90
C GLN A 156 3.49 -12.82 -7.29
N LEU A 157 3.03 -11.78 -6.60
CA LEU A 157 3.44 -10.40 -6.86
C LEU A 157 4.95 -10.18 -6.66
N GLN A 158 5.56 -10.84 -5.67
CA GLN A 158 7.02 -10.75 -5.45
C GLN A 158 7.86 -11.21 -6.63
N ARG A 159 7.32 -12.05 -7.51
CA ARG A 159 8.01 -12.52 -8.73
C ARG A 159 8.05 -11.47 -9.83
N ILE A 160 7.29 -10.38 -9.70
CA ILE A 160 7.25 -9.29 -10.69
C ILE A 160 8.54 -8.48 -10.60
N LYS A 161 9.34 -8.50 -11.67
CA LYS A 161 10.58 -7.73 -11.72
C LYS A 161 10.29 -6.22 -11.68
N GLY A 162 10.94 -5.52 -10.76
CA GLY A 162 10.76 -4.08 -10.58
C GLY A 162 9.68 -3.70 -9.56
N LEU A 163 8.93 -4.67 -9.02
CA LEU A 163 8.08 -4.47 -7.85
C LEU A 163 8.90 -4.63 -6.57
N ARG A 164 8.79 -3.67 -5.66
CA ARG A 164 9.26 -3.78 -4.27
C ARG A 164 8.05 -3.73 -3.35
N ILE A 165 7.96 -4.66 -2.41
CA ILE A 165 6.90 -4.68 -1.41
C ILE A 165 7.49 -4.23 -0.08
N ILE A 166 6.90 -3.20 0.52
CA ILE A 166 7.20 -2.73 1.86
C ILE A 166 6.02 -3.07 2.73
N ILE A 167 6.27 -3.75 3.85
CA ILE A 167 5.26 -4.14 4.81
C ILE A 167 5.56 -3.49 6.16
N THR A 168 4.53 -3.09 6.89
CA THR A 168 4.65 -2.72 8.30
C THR A 168 4.14 -3.86 9.18
N LEU A 169 4.73 -3.96 10.37
CA LEU A 169 4.40 -4.97 11.37
C LEU A 169 4.35 -4.32 12.76
N LYS A 170 3.43 -4.75 13.62
CA LYS A 170 3.35 -4.24 15.01
C LYS A 170 4.39 -4.81 15.95
N SER A 171 4.86 -6.03 15.71
CA SER A 171 5.75 -6.72 16.65
C SER A 171 6.75 -7.63 15.95
N ILE A 172 7.82 -7.95 16.68
CA ILE A 172 8.84 -8.92 16.28
C ILE A 172 8.21 -10.33 16.15
N ASP A 173 7.27 -10.69 17.03
CA ASP A 173 6.59 -11.98 16.98
C ASP A 173 5.82 -12.16 15.66
N SER A 174 5.20 -11.09 15.13
CA SER A 174 4.53 -11.13 13.83
C SER A 174 5.52 -11.40 12.69
N LEU A 175 6.74 -10.86 12.75
CA LEU A 175 7.78 -11.15 11.78
C LEU A 175 8.17 -12.63 11.79
N ASP A 176 8.29 -13.24 12.98
CA ASP A 176 8.62 -14.66 13.10
C ASP A 176 7.50 -15.56 12.57
N GLN A 177 6.24 -15.20 12.81
CA GLN A 177 5.08 -15.90 12.23
C GLN A 177 5.09 -15.83 10.70
N ILE A 178 5.38 -14.65 10.13
CA ILE A 178 5.49 -14.47 8.68
C ILE A 178 6.61 -15.36 8.14
N LYS A 179 7.80 -15.34 8.75
CA LYS A 179 8.94 -16.18 8.31
C LYS A 179 8.58 -17.66 8.31
N ARG A 180 7.86 -18.16 9.33
CA ARG A 180 7.37 -19.54 9.37
C ARG A 180 6.41 -19.84 8.22
N LYS A 181 5.47 -18.92 7.92
CA LYS A 181 4.56 -19.10 6.78
C LYS A 181 5.31 -19.13 5.45
N TYR A 182 6.36 -18.32 5.28
CA TYR A 182 7.23 -18.42 4.09
C TYR A 182 7.93 -19.78 4.01
N GLN A 183 8.45 -20.31 5.13
CA GLN A 183 9.10 -21.62 5.20
C GLN A 183 8.17 -22.78 4.83
N GLU A 184 6.91 -22.72 5.27
CA GLU A 184 5.90 -23.75 4.97
C GLU A 184 5.58 -23.82 3.47
N PHE A 185 5.61 -22.70 2.77
CA PHE A 185 5.39 -22.64 1.32
C PHE A 185 6.64 -23.03 0.53
N ASP A 186 7.76 -22.38 0.80
CA ASP A 186 9.04 -22.66 0.16
C ASP A 186 10.18 -21.97 0.94
N SER A 187 11.10 -22.78 1.47
CA SER A 187 12.26 -22.33 2.24
C SER A 187 13.14 -21.31 1.51
N GLU A 188 13.18 -21.34 0.18
CA GLU A 188 14.00 -20.41 -0.61
C GLU A 188 13.45 -18.98 -0.57
N LEU A 189 12.14 -18.82 -0.35
CA LEU A 189 11.47 -17.52 -0.30
C LEU A 189 11.90 -16.68 0.91
N LEU A 190 12.43 -17.30 1.96
CA LEU A 190 13.00 -16.56 3.10
C LEU A 190 14.09 -15.59 2.68
N SER A 191 14.89 -15.96 1.68
CA SER A 191 16.00 -15.13 1.17
C SER A 191 15.52 -13.83 0.53
N LEU A 192 14.23 -13.76 0.17
CA LEU A 192 13.58 -12.57 -0.38
C LEU A 192 13.25 -11.54 0.70
N ILE A 193 13.02 -11.99 1.93
CA ILE A 193 12.76 -11.11 3.08
C ILE A 193 14.07 -10.40 3.44
N LYS A 194 14.03 -9.07 3.38
CA LYS A 194 15.17 -8.23 3.80
C LYS A 194 15.17 -8.00 5.30
N GLU A 195 16.31 -7.57 5.81
CA GLU A 195 16.45 -7.20 7.22
C GLU A 195 15.39 -6.15 7.60
N PRO A 196 14.65 -6.37 8.70
CA PRO A 196 13.61 -5.45 9.14
C PRO A 196 14.23 -4.14 9.63
N LEU A 197 13.52 -3.04 9.39
CA LEU A 197 13.83 -1.75 9.99
C LEU A 197 12.96 -1.57 11.23
N TYR A 198 13.62 -1.36 12.37
CA TYR A 198 12.95 -1.09 13.63
C TYR A 198 12.77 0.41 13.81
N LEU A 199 11.51 0.84 13.85
CA LEU A 199 11.17 2.21 14.26
C LEU A 199 11.47 2.35 15.74
N LYS A 200 12.26 3.37 16.09
CA LYS A 200 12.56 3.70 17.48
C LYS A 200 11.49 4.63 18.01
N ASP A 201 11.25 4.53 19.31
CA ASP A 201 10.52 5.57 20.04
C ASP A 201 11.26 6.91 19.94
N PHE A 202 10.53 7.99 20.21
CA PHE A 202 11.12 9.32 20.26
C PHE A 202 12.19 9.38 21.35
N SER A 203 13.24 10.16 21.09
CA SER A 203 14.14 10.67 22.10
C SER A 203 13.54 11.89 22.81
N GLU A 204 14.19 12.34 23.89
CA GLU A 204 13.77 13.55 24.59
C GLU A 204 13.83 14.79 23.67
N ASP A 205 14.85 14.86 22.80
CA ASP A 205 14.96 15.98 21.86
C ASP A 205 13.84 15.97 20.80
N ASP A 206 13.39 14.79 20.39
CA ASP A 206 12.31 14.63 19.41
C ASP A 206 10.98 15.21 19.93
N ILE A 207 10.68 15.17 21.25
CA ILE A 207 9.45 15.81 21.75
C ILE A 207 9.50 17.34 21.59
N PHE A 208 10.67 17.94 21.85
CA PHE A 208 10.83 19.38 21.78
C PHE A 208 10.76 19.86 20.33
N GLU A 209 11.38 19.11 19.41
CA GLU A 209 11.32 19.41 17.98
C GLU A 209 9.91 19.18 17.41
N PHE A 210 9.30 18.03 17.70
CA PHE A 210 7.94 17.71 17.27
C PHE A 210 6.93 18.78 17.70
N TYR A 211 6.96 19.18 18.98
CA TYR A 211 6.08 20.21 19.51
C TYR A 211 6.30 21.55 18.80
N ARG A 212 7.56 22.00 18.70
CA ARG A 212 7.91 23.28 18.09
C ARG A 212 7.48 23.37 16.63
N ASN A 213 7.76 22.32 15.85
CA ASN A 213 7.39 22.26 14.43
C ASN A 213 5.86 22.25 14.25
N THR A 214 5.15 21.54 15.13
CA THR A 214 3.68 21.50 15.13
C THR A 214 3.09 22.87 15.47
N MET A 215 3.59 23.52 16.52
CA MET A 215 3.12 24.86 16.91
C MET A 215 3.45 25.92 15.86
N SER A 216 4.65 25.88 15.26
CA SER A 216 4.99 26.78 14.15
C SER A 216 3.98 26.64 13.02
N THR A 217 3.71 25.40 12.59
CA THR A 217 2.72 25.12 11.54
C THR A 217 1.33 25.62 11.92
N PHE A 218 0.92 25.46 13.17
CA PHE A 218 -0.35 25.98 13.67
C PHE A 218 -0.42 27.51 13.59
N TYR A 219 0.62 28.21 14.06
CA TYR A 219 0.69 29.67 14.03
C TYR A 219 0.73 30.25 12.63
N ASP A 220 1.41 29.55 11.70
CA ASP A 220 1.41 29.88 10.28
C ASP A 220 -0.02 29.82 9.70
N VAL A 221 -0.78 28.78 10.06
CA VAL A 221 -2.16 28.57 9.57
C VAL A 221 -3.13 29.63 10.09
N ILE A 222 -2.95 30.11 11.33
CA ILE A 222 -3.81 31.14 11.92
C ILE A 222 -3.30 32.58 11.69
N GLU A 223 -2.25 32.75 10.88
CA GLU A 223 -1.64 34.04 10.53
C GLU A 223 -1.14 34.86 11.75
N CYS A 224 -0.77 34.19 12.85
CA CYS A 224 -0.32 34.81 14.10
C CYS A 224 1.21 34.81 14.29
N ASN A 225 1.98 34.72 13.21
CA ASN A 225 3.44 34.59 13.26
C ASN A 225 4.18 35.77 13.90
N GLU A 226 3.60 36.96 13.88
CA GLU A 226 4.17 38.12 14.58
C GLU A 226 4.04 37.98 16.10
N PHE A 227 2.97 37.31 16.55
CA PHE A 227 2.71 37.07 17.97
C PHE A 227 3.69 36.06 18.57
N THR A 228 4.14 35.08 17.78
CA THR A 228 5.10 34.06 18.24
C THR A 228 6.48 34.63 18.55
N GLN A 229 6.89 35.69 17.85
CA GLN A 229 8.14 36.42 18.13
C GLN A 229 8.09 37.17 19.48
N THR A 230 6.89 37.36 20.03
CA THR A 230 6.68 38.05 21.30
C THR A 230 6.87 37.11 22.50
N PHE A 231 6.84 35.79 22.30
CA PHE A 231 7.05 34.83 23.39
C PHE A 231 8.54 34.60 23.64
N GLU A 232 9.01 34.85 24.87
CA GLU A 232 10.35 34.44 25.31
C GLU A 232 10.49 32.91 25.37
N ASN A 233 9.37 32.21 25.56
CA ASN A 233 9.30 30.76 25.63
C ASN A 233 8.96 30.16 24.26
N PRO A 234 9.87 29.41 23.61
CA PRO A 234 9.64 28.80 22.30
C PRO A 234 8.62 27.65 22.33
N TYR A 235 8.13 27.27 23.51
CA TYR A 235 7.15 26.21 23.72
C TYR A 235 5.79 26.72 24.18
N PHE A 236 5.53 28.03 24.15
CA PHE A 236 4.22 28.58 24.51
C PHE A 236 3.10 27.93 23.67
N PRO A 237 1.92 27.59 24.25
CA PRO A 237 1.47 27.88 25.63
C PRO A 237 2.01 26.96 26.72
N LEU A 238 2.73 25.89 26.39
CA LEU A 238 3.36 24.99 27.36
C LEU A 238 4.76 25.46 27.73
N ASN A 239 5.54 24.62 28.39
CA ASN A 239 6.94 24.89 28.71
C ASN A 239 7.79 23.62 28.59
N LYS A 240 9.11 23.80 28.66
CA LYS A 240 10.07 22.69 28.52
C LYS A 240 9.88 21.60 29.59
N LEU A 241 9.51 21.98 30.82
CA LEU A 241 9.31 21.05 31.93
C LEU A 241 8.12 20.11 31.67
N ILE A 242 6.99 20.65 31.21
CA ILE A 242 5.81 19.85 30.86
C ILE A 242 6.13 18.87 29.74
N LEU A 243 6.80 19.33 28.67
CA LEU A 243 7.21 18.45 27.57
C LEU A 243 8.13 17.33 28.05
N LYS A 244 9.05 17.63 28.97
CA LYS A 244 9.90 16.62 29.58
C LYS A 244 9.10 15.61 30.41
N ASN A 245 8.14 16.06 31.22
CA ASN A 245 7.27 15.18 31.99
C ASN A 245 6.41 14.28 31.09
N ILE A 246 5.92 14.81 29.98
CA ILE A 246 5.18 14.02 28.97
C ILE A 246 6.09 12.93 28.40
N PHE A 247 7.34 13.28 28.05
CA PHE A 247 8.32 12.32 27.57
C PHE A 247 8.60 11.23 28.61
N GLU A 248 8.90 11.61 29.85
CA GLU A 248 9.18 10.67 30.96
C GLU A 248 7.98 9.73 31.21
N ARG A 249 6.75 10.23 31.16
CA ARG A 249 5.54 9.42 31.35
C ARG A 249 5.28 8.44 30.21
N THR A 250 5.59 8.83 28.99
CA THR A 250 5.26 8.06 27.78
C THR A 250 6.41 7.20 27.28
N GLN A 251 7.61 7.39 27.86
CA GLN A 251 8.84 6.72 27.49
C GLN A 251 9.13 6.82 25.98
N GLY A 252 8.85 8.00 25.40
CA GLY A 252 9.07 8.28 23.98
C GLY A 252 8.02 7.72 23.02
N ASN A 253 6.94 7.08 23.49
CA ASN A 253 5.90 6.56 22.59
C ASN A 253 5.12 7.70 21.92
N PRO A 254 5.23 7.91 20.59
CA PRO A 254 4.68 9.10 19.93
C PRO A 254 3.16 9.20 20.05
N ARG A 255 2.46 8.06 19.95
CA ARG A 255 0.99 8.02 20.06
C ARG A 255 0.51 8.40 21.45
N ALA A 256 1.19 7.93 22.50
CA ALA A 256 0.85 8.27 23.87
C ALA A 256 1.14 9.76 24.15
N MET A 257 2.25 10.28 23.64
CA MET A 257 2.61 11.70 23.75
C MET A 257 1.55 12.60 23.12
N ILE A 258 1.16 12.31 21.87
CA ILE A 258 0.13 13.06 21.16
C ILE A 258 -1.20 13.03 21.92
N LYS A 259 -1.59 11.89 22.50
CA LYS A 259 -2.81 11.80 23.32
C LYS A 259 -2.78 12.72 24.53
N ILE A 260 -1.65 12.81 25.23
CA ILE A 260 -1.51 13.70 26.38
C ILE A 260 -1.54 15.17 25.92
N LEU A 261 -0.83 15.51 24.84
CA LEU A 261 -0.86 16.86 24.27
C LEU A 261 -2.27 17.28 23.88
N ILE A 262 -3.02 16.42 23.17
CA ILE A 262 -4.43 16.68 22.82
C ILE A 262 -5.26 16.93 24.08
N LYS A 263 -5.07 16.11 25.13
CA LYS A 263 -5.77 16.30 26.40
C LYS A 263 -5.47 17.67 27.01
N ILE A 264 -4.21 18.07 27.05
CA ILE A 264 -3.80 19.38 27.58
C ILE A 264 -4.43 20.50 26.76
N PHE A 265 -4.37 20.43 25.42
CA PHE A 265 -4.94 21.47 24.56
C PHE A 265 -6.46 21.56 24.65
N ASN A 266 -7.16 20.43 24.78
CA ASN A 266 -8.61 20.46 25.01
C ASN A 266 -8.92 21.15 26.35
N GLU A 267 -8.18 20.85 27.42
CA GLU A 267 -8.32 21.56 28.70
C GLU A 267 -8.00 23.06 28.54
N LEU A 268 -6.97 23.45 27.77
CA LEU A 268 -6.67 24.86 27.52
C LEU A 268 -7.74 25.62 26.72
N ILE A 269 -8.53 24.92 25.89
CA ILE A 269 -9.57 25.52 25.05
C ILE A 269 -10.90 25.58 25.80
N ASP A 270 -11.23 24.54 26.55
CA ASP A 270 -12.54 24.36 27.18
C ASP A 270 -12.67 25.08 28.55
N ASP A 271 -11.55 25.28 29.27
CA ASP A 271 -11.58 25.86 30.62
C ASP A 271 -11.48 27.40 30.63
N GLU A 272 -12.35 28.05 31.42
CA GLU A 272 -12.16 29.44 31.86
C GLU A 272 -11.07 29.56 32.94
N GLU A 273 -10.47 28.44 33.36
CA GLU A 273 -9.40 28.40 34.35
C GLU A 273 -8.13 29.14 33.91
N ASN A 274 -7.42 29.71 34.89
CA ASN A 274 -6.15 30.37 34.65
C ASN A 274 -5.11 29.35 34.14
N LEU A 275 -4.48 29.66 33.00
CA LEU A 275 -3.37 28.92 32.38
C LEU A 275 -2.38 28.37 33.41
N ASP A 276 -2.04 29.14 34.45
CA ASP A 276 -1.11 28.75 35.51
C ASP A 276 -1.53 27.48 36.29
N LEU A 277 -2.84 27.26 36.49
CA LEU A 277 -3.36 26.09 37.20
C LEU A 277 -3.22 24.82 36.35
N ILE A 278 -3.55 24.93 35.06
CA ILE A 278 -3.41 23.84 34.09
C ILE A 278 -1.93 23.48 33.95
N LEU A 279 -1.04 24.47 33.81
CA LEU A 279 0.40 24.22 33.73
C LEU A 279 0.92 23.54 35.01
N LYS A 280 0.55 24.00 36.21
CA LYS A 280 0.96 23.35 37.48
C LYS A 280 0.50 21.90 37.60
N LYS A 281 -0.69 21.57 37.09
CA LYS A 281 -1.22 20.19 37.06
C LYS A 281 -0.33 19.27 36.22
N TYR A 282 0.21 19.78 35.10
CA TYR A 282 1.07 18.99 34.21
C TYR A 282 2.57 19.10 34.54
N GLU A 283 3.00 20.12 35.27
CA GLU A 283 4.33 20.20 35.87
C GLU A 283 4.54 19.18 37.00
N ASN A 284 3.45 18.84 37.72
CA ASN A 284 3.43 17.77 38.72
C ASN A 284 2.73 16.52 38.19
N LEU A 285 3.01 16.13 36.94
CA LEU A 285 2.65 14.82 36.42
C LEU A 285 3.43 13.75 37.21
N ASP A 286 2.99 13.48 38.44
CA ASP A 286 3.54 12.39 39.26
C ASP A 286 3.36 11.07 38.52
N ASN A 287 4.39 10.22 38.63
CA ASN A 287 4.50 8.88 38.03
C ASN A 287 3.24 8.02 38.16
#